data_AF-A0AAE1IHF9-F1
#
_entry.id   AF-A0AAE1IHF9-F1
#
_cell.length_a   1.000
_cell.length_b   1.000
_cell.length_c   1.000
_cell.angle_alpha   90.00
_cell.angle_beta   90.00
_cell.angle_gamma   90.00
#
_symmetry.space_group_name_H-M   'P 1'
#
loop_
_entity.id
_entity.type
_entity.pdbx_description
1 polymer ?
#
loop_
_entity_poly.entity_id
_entity_poly.type
_entity_poly.pdbx_seq_one_letter_code
_entity_poly.pdbx_strand_id
1 'polypeptide(L)'
;MQKTHQNTGMEELTDASSSAFTQFTPETSEHTVLGEIWDGRRYAVPWPGNKYNIFMNDTNRVICSNDEGHLYVYDIEHDVNKQQTWLCVEKNGYFGFVNIHSGRFMGHNNQEQMHSATFQHEAWEYMTVRKHPEGGYELLMPHWWHTLKKVASADHAKSAAHLEEEAKQSLPASAFVTDNNATLTNAPSPVQLQFGDVVYTCLTHQQQDEVFNQLSAKCHSTEMLEKEGYILDVEKGPMKKKEKPRPSLADFQQTPQIRSATIKRRAVVIDCEMAGTFDGSDELISLYVMDFLTGETLIDSLVIPSRPITDWRVKIHGIDATTINEAVAHQNALHGWAAARQELWKHVDESTILVGQSILFDFEALRLIHMRVVDSAILATEAVFNKTGKKNRSGRRRWGLQELCETFLGIKIRSGDGIHDNMEDVLAAREVVIQCLMKPGDLKKWAKKARQDMWKPKEGSKNEKKKTKEPTRQSAKQAAPVLERIGVYEDFYDSLDDEDILYDFEDAKMFHLERDWFTNMGADIAYY
;
A
#
# COMPACT_ATOMS: atom_id res chain seq x y z
N MET A 1 -21.86 37.59 -42.44
CA MET A 1 -21.82 38.06 -41.04
C MET A 1 -21.91 36.83 -40.14
N GLN A 2 -20.77 36.21 -39.83
CA GLN A 2 -20.68 35.14 -38.84
C GLN A 2 -20.71 35.78 -37.45
N LYS A 3 -21.72 35.44 -36.64
CA LYS A 3 -21.70 35.70 -35.20
C LYS A 3 -21.05 34.49 -34.53
N THR A 4 -19.86 34.72 -34.00
CA THR A 4 -19.17 33.88 -33.04
C THR A 4 -20.04 33.69 -31.79
N HIS A 5 -20.60 32.50 -31.60
CA HIS A 5 -21.09 32.09 -30.29
C HIS A 5 -19.87 31.77 -29.41
N GLN A 6 -19.56 32.67 -28.50
CA GLN A 6 -18.60 32.43 -27.42
C GLN A 6 -19.18 31.35 -26.50
N ASN A 7 -18.41 30.29 -26.32
CA ASN A 7 -18.75 29.09 -25.55
C ASN A 7 -18.50 29.37 -24.06
N THR A 8 -19.38 30.13 -23.41
CA THR A 8 -19.21 30.62 -22.01
C THR A 8 -19.93 29.76 -20.97
N GLY A 9 -20.07 28.45 -21.19
CA GLY A 9 -20.78 27.55 -20.24
C GLY A 9 -20.14 26.19 -19.98
N MET A 10 -18.97 25.89 -20.56
CA MET A 10 -18.29 24.60 -20.38
C MET A 10 -17.22 24.59 -19.26
N GLU A 11 -16.91 25.74 -18.67
CA GLU A 11 -15.88 25.86 -17.61
C GLU A 11 -16.37 25.42 -16.22
N GLU A 12 -17.67 25.15 -16.04
CA GLU A 12 -18.28 24.72 -14.77
C GLU A 12 -18.48 23.19 -14.64
N LEU A 13 -17.95 22.39 -15.56
CA LEU A 13 -18.12 20.92 -15.54
C LEU A 13 -17.13 20.19 -14.62
N THR A 14 -16.12 20.88 -14.11
CA THR A 14 -15.20 20.34 -13.10
C THR A 14 -15.77 20.65 -11.72
N ASP A 15 -15.99 19.63 -10.90
CA ASP A 15 -16.55 19.81 -9.56
C ASP A 15 -15.60 20.58 -8.62
N ALA A 16 -16.16 21.38 -7.72
CA ALA A 16 -15.42 22.21 -6.75
C ALA A 16 -14.71 21.40 -5.65
N SER A 17 -14.85 20.06 -5.66
CA SER A 17 -14.07 19.14 -4.82
C SER A 17 -12.59 19.05 -5.24
N SER A 18 -12.20 19.68 -6.36
CA SER A 18 -10.80 19.83 -6.77
C SER A 18 -10.10 20.95 -5.97
N SER A 19 -9.18 20.57 -5.07
CA SER A 19 -8.37 21.52 -4.30
C SER A 19 -7.13 22.04 -5.06
N ALA A 20 -7.19 22.17 -6.38
CA ALA A 20 -6.10 22.75 -7.17
C ALA A 20 -6.30 24.26 -7.32
N PHE A 21 -5.84 25.03 -6.33
CA PHE A 21 -5.70 26.48 -6.50
C PHE A 21 -4.67 26.76 -7.62
N THR A 22 -5.06 27.61 -8.56
CA THR A 22 -4.23 28.08 -9.67
C THR A 22 -3.00 28.82 -9.14
N GLN A 23 -1.84 28.18 -9.13
CA GLN A 23 -0.57 28.91 -9.10
C GLN A 23 -0.20 29.23 -10.54
N PHE A 24 -0.26 30.52 -10.89
CA PHE A 24 0.36 31.04 -12.10
C PHE A 24 1.79 30.51 -12.18
N THR A 25 2.07 29.77 -13.24
CA THR A 25 3.43 29.43 -13.64
C THR A 25 4.20 30.75 -13.83
N PRO A 26 5.41 30.91 -13.26
CA PRO A 26 6.24 32.04 -13.66
C PRO A 26 6.47 31.92 -15.16
N GLU A 27 6.49 33.04 -15.90
CA GLU A 27 7.08 33.06 -17.23
C GLU A 27 8.54 32.62 -17.09
N THR A 28 8.76 31.33 -17.30
CA THR A 28 10.08 30.73 -17.29
C THR A 28 10.43 30.50 -18.73
N SER A 29 11.16 31.48 -19.25
CA SER A 29 12.09 31.34 -20.34
C SER A 29 12.89 30.05 -20.19
N GLU A 30 12.97 29.29 -21.29
CA GLU A 30 13.83 28.14 -21.53
C GLU A 30 13.36 26.77 -21.02
N HIS A 31 12.87 25.99 -22.00
CA HIS A 31 13.10 24.55 -22.21
C HIS A 31 12.94 23.63 -21.00
N THR A 32 11.70 23.45 -20.56
CA THR A 32 11.27 22.19 -19.92
C THR A 32 11.45 21.04 -20.92
N VAL A 33 12.13 19.99 -20.46
CA VAL A 33 12.56 18.83 -21.25
C VAL A 33 11.41 18.28 -22.11
N LEU A 34 11.62 18.42 -23.42
CA LEU A 34 10.81 17.84 -24.50
C LEU A 34 10.74 16.32 -24.32
N GLY A 35 9.51 15.80 -24.37
CA GLY A 35 9.26 14.37 -24.54
C GLY A 35 9.92 13.85 -25.81
N GLU A 36 10.41 12.61 -25.74
CA GLU A 36 11.00 11.93 -26.87
C GLU A 36 10.04 11.91 -28.06
N ILE A 37 10.59 12.15 -29.25
CA ILE A 37 9.89 12.21 -30.52
C ILE A 37 9.82 10.78 -31.06
N TRP A 38 8.62 10.24 -31.26
CA TRP A 38 8.44 8.94 -31.93
C TRP A 38 7.94 9.08 -33.38
N ASP A 39 7.12 10.10 -33.70
CA ASP A 39 6.47 10.21 -35.03
C ASP A 39 6.27 11.65 -35.56
N GLY A 40 6.78 12.67 -34.88
CA GLY A 40 6.59 14.08 -35.23
C GLY A 40 5.37 14.75 -34.60
N ARG A 41 4.61 14.05 -33.75
CA ARG A 41 3.55 14.62 -32.92
C ARG A 41 3.93 14.64 -31.44
N ARG A 42 3.45 15.65 -30.71
CA ARG A 42 3.74 15.82 -29.27
C ARG A 42 2.53 15.37 -28.47
N TYR A 43 2.72 14.35 -27.63
CA TYR A 43 1.68 13.87 -26.74
C TYR A 43 1.64 14.75 -25.49
N ALA A 44 0.48 15.31 -25.17
CA ALA A 44 0.28 16.15 -23.99
C ALA A 44 -0.30 15.32 -22.83
N VAL A 45 0.14 15.60 -21.61
CA VAL A 45 -0.49 15.05 -20.41
C VAL A 45 -1.94 15.53 -20.37
N PRO A 46 -2.95 14.64 -20.38
CA PRO A 46 -4.34 15.07 -20.29
C PRO A 46 -4.58 15.70 -18.92
N TRP A 47 -5.14 16.90 -18.92
CA TRP A 47 -5.38 17.70 -17.72
C TRP A 47 -6.74 18.40 -17.83
N PRO A 48 -7.52 18.47 -16.74
CA PRO A 48 -8.82 19.12 -16.75
C PRO A 48 -8.76 20.58 -17.21
N GLY A 49 -9.74 21.01 -17.99
CA GLY A 49 -9.84 22.34 -18.59
C GLY A 49 -9.16 22.48 -19.95
N ASN A 50 -8.32 21.52 -20.36
CA ASN A 50 -7.65 21.53 -21.66
C ASN A 50 -8.46 20.78 -22.72
N LYS A 51 -8.27 21.19 -23.98
CA LYS A 51 -8.92 20.63 -25.16
C LYS A 51 -7.95 19.79 -25.96
N TYR A 52 -8.50 18.76 -26.58
CA TYR A 52 -7.71 17.63 -27.01
C TYR A 52 -8.34 16.91 -28.20
N ASN A 53 -7.50 16.39 -29.11
CA ASN A 53 -7.90 15.41 -30.11
C ASN A 53 -7.26 14.07 -29.73
N ILE A 54 -8.05 12.99 -29.71
CA ILE A 54 -7.60 11.67 -29.26
C ILE A 54 -7.36 10.80 -30.50
N PHE A 55 -6.10 10.48 -30.83
CA PHE A 55 -5.74 9.72 -32.03
C PHE A 55 -5.54 8.25 -31.71
N MET A 56 -5.79 7.35 -32.64
CA MET A 56 -5.31 5.96 -32.54
C MET A 56 -3.80 5.90 -32.84
N ASN A 57 -3.06 5.02 -32.17
CA ASN A 57 -1.61 4.90 -32.27
C ASN A 57 -1.17 4.82 -33.71
N ASP A 58 0.00 5.39 -33.99
CA ASP A 58 0.68 5.19 -35.27
C ASP A 58 -0.22 5.48 -36.49
N THR A 59 -1.31 6.25 -36.30
CA THR A 59 -2.25 6.62 -37.36
C THR A 59 -2.62 8.10 -37.29
N ASN A 60 -3.12 8.61 -38.42
CA ASN A 60 -3.77 9.92 -38.48
C ASN A 60 -5.25 9.87 -38.09
N ARG A 61 -5.71 8.76 -37.52
CA ARG A 61 -7.13 8.56 -37.24
C ARG A 61 -7.48 9.04 -35.83
N VAL A 62 -8.56 9.79 -35.69
CA VAL A 62 -9.03 10.40 -34.44
C VAL A 62 -10.41 9.89 -34.05
N ILE A 63 -10.65 9.81 -32.74
CA ILE A 63 -11.97 9.51 -32.19
C ILE A 63 -12.85 10.75 -32.32
N CYS A 64 -13.95 10.60 -33.05
CA CYS A 64 -14.93 11.64 -33.35
C CYS A 64 -16.31 11.25 -32.78
N SER A 65 -17.18 12.24 -32.60
CA SER A 65 -18.58 12.00 -32.22
C SER A 65 -19.54 12.80 -33.06
N ASN A 66 -20.56 12.16 -33.61
CA ASN A 66 -21.60 12.85 -34.37
C ASN A 66 -22.69 13.44 -33.45
N ASP A 67 -23.60 14.22 -34.04
CA ASP A 67 -24.71 14.88 -33.31
C ASP A 67 -25.71 13.88 -32.70
N GLU A 68 -25.70 12.64 -33.16
CA GLU A 68 -26.52 11.54 -32.67
C GLU A 68 -25.87 10.80 -31.49
N GLY A 69 -24.60 11.10 -31.18
CA GLY A 69 -23.85 10.50 -30.08
C GLY A 69 -23.14 9.20 -30.41
N HIS A 70 -23.03 8.85 -31.70
CA HIS A 70 -22.22 7.71 -32.14
C HIS A 70 -20.73 8.11 -32.20
N LEU A 71 -19.87 7.24 -31.67
CA LEU A 71 -18.43 7.37 -31.81
C LEU A 71 -17.96 6.69 -33.08
N TYR A 72 -17.05 7.35 -33.80
CA TYR A 72 -16.41 6.80 -34.99
C TYR A 72 -14.95 7.24 -35.03
N VAL A 73 -14.15 6.49 -35.79
CA VAL A 73 -12.74 6.79 -36.02
C VAL A 73 -12.59 7.29 -37.45
N TYR A 74 -11.93 8.43 -37.63
CA TYR A 74 -11.78 9.04 -38.95
C TYR A 74 -10.40 9.64 -39.13
N ASP A 75 -9.90 9.68 -40.37
CA ASP A 75 -8.63 10.36 -40.67
C ASP A 75 -8.77 11.87 -40.46
N ILE A 76 -7.94 12.45 -39.60
CA ILE A 76 -8.03 13.86 -39.19
C ILE A 76 -7.91 14.83 -40.37
N GLU A 77 -7.17 14.45 -41.42
CA GLU A 77 -6.97 15.31 -42.60
C GLU A 77 -8.22 15.34 -43.49
N HIS A 78 -9.12 14.37 -43.31
CA HIS A 78 -10.32 14.19 -44.10
C HIS A 78 -11.61 14.49 -43.32
N ASP A 79 -11.56 14.67 -42.00
CA ASP A 79 -12.75 15.00 -41.20
C ASP A 79 -13.28 16.39 -41.56
N VAL A 80 -14.33 16.41 -42.40
CA VAL A 80 -15.01 17.61 -42.86
C VAL A 80 -15.84 18.30 -41.77
N ASN A 81 -16.22 17.59 -40.70
CA ASN A 81 -17.17 18.09 -39.70
C ASN A 81 -16.51 18.68 -38.45
N LYS A 82 -15.20 18.45 -38.26
CA LYS A 82 -14.43 18.93 -37.09
C LYS A 82 -15.06 18.51 -35.75
N GLN A 83 -15.41 17.23 -35.66
CA GLN A 83 -16.11 16.64 -34.51
C GLN A 83 -15.18 15.81 -33.62
N GLN A 84 -13.87 16.05 -33.73
CA GLN A 84 -12.80 15.30 -33.09
C GLN A 84 -12.28 15.90 -31.78
N THR A 85 -12.77 17.09 -31.38
CA THR A 85 -12.25 17.82 -30.22
C THR A 85 -13.03 17.53 -28.94
N TRP A 86 -12.29 17.17 -27.91
CA TRP A 86 -12.77 16.78 -26.60
C TRP A 86 -12.19 17.71 -25.53
N LEU A 87 -13.03 18.19 -24.62
CA LEU A 87 -12.60 18.90 -23.41
C LEU A 87 -12.41 17.87 -22.30
N CYS A 88 -11.22 17.85 -21.69
CA CYS A 88 -10.97 17.05 -20.50
C CYS A 88 -11.56 17.77 -19.28
N VAL A 89 -12.31 17.06 -18.47
CA VAL A 89 -12.87 17.54 -17.20
C VAL A 89 -12.61 16.50 -16.11
N GLU A 90 -12.77 16.88 -14.84
CA GLU A 90 -12.57 15.96 -13.72
C GLU A 90 -13.79 15.99 -12.78
N LYS A 91 -14.20 14.80 -12.35
CA LYS A 91 -15.22 14.61 -11.32
C LYS A 91 -14.85 13.38 -10.50
N ASN A 92 -14.86 13.52 -9.18
CA ASN A 92 -14.54 12.43 -8.24
C ASN A 92 -13.18 11.74 -8.50
N GLY A 93 -12.18 12.50 -8.96
CA GLY A 93 -10.85 11.98 -9.31
C GLY A 93 -10.78 11.19 -10.62
N TYR A 94 -11.88 11.10 -11.36
CA TYR A 94 -11.93 10.53 -12.71
C TYR A 94 -11.96 11.65 -13.74
N PHE A 95 -11.25 11.42 -14.85
CA PHE A 95 -11.39 12.26 -16.02
C PHE A 95 -12.68 11.95 -16.77
N GLY A 96 -13.15 12.93 -17.50
CA GLY A 96 -14.22 12.82 -18.48
C GLY A 96 -13.82 13.59 -19.73
N PHE A 97 -14.22 13.10 -20.89
CA PHE A 97 -13.98 13.78 -22.15
C PHE A 97 -15.31 14.16 -22.77
N VAL A 98 -15.63 15.45 -22.77
CA VAL A 98 -16.86 15.97 -23.36
C VAL A 98 -16.57 16.49 -24.77
N ASN A 99 -17.32 16.01 -25.76
CA ASN A 99 -17.20 16.48 -27.12
C ASN A 99 -17.68 17.94 -27.18
N ILE A 100 -16.85 18.85 -27.68
CA ILE A 100 -17.19 20.28 -27.63
C ILE A 100 -18.28 20.68 -28.64
N HIS A 101 -18.54 19.82 -29.65
CA HIS A 101 -19.53 20.07 -30.67
C HIS A 101 -20.92 19.61 -30.20
N SER A 102 -21.03 18.37 -29.72
CA SER A 102 -22.31 17.80 -29.26
C SER A 102 -22.61 18.10 -27.79
N GLY A 103 -21.60 18.46 -26.98
CA GLY A 103 -21.72 18.66 -25.54
C GLY A 103 -21.84 17.37 -24.73
N ARG A 104 -21.61 16.21 -25.37
CA ARG A 104 -21.81 14.90 -24.75
C ARG A 104 -20.51 14.25 -24.29
N PHE A 105 -20.57 13.53 -23.19
CA PHE A 105 -19.44 12.80 -22.63
C PHE A 105 -19.16 11.53 -23.43
N MET A 106 -17.88 11.19 -23.58
CA MET A 106 -17.44 9.86 -24.00
C MET A 106 -17.72 8.87 -22.86
N GLY A 107 -18.42 7.79 -23.18
CA GLY A 107 -18.90 6.79 -22.24
C GLY A 107 -19.00 5.41 -22.87
N HIS A 108 -19.44 4.43 -22.09
CA HIS A 108 -19.85 3.13 -22.61
C HIS A 108 -21.26 2.76 -22.12
N ASN A 109 -21.84 1.71 -22.69
CA ASN A 109 -23.13 1.15 -22.26
C ASN A 109 -22.99 -0.24 -21.64
N ASN A 110 -24.10 -0.81 -21.16
CA ASN A 110 -24.16 -2.16 -20.54
C ASN A 110 -23.64 -3.29 -21.44
N GLN A 111 -23.55 -3.05 -22.75
CA GLN A 111 -23.03 -4.00 -23.74
C GLN A 111 -21.57 -3.71 -24.08
N GLU A 112 -20.89 -2.89 -23.28
CA GLU A 112 -19.48 -2.48 -23.44
C GLU A 112 -19.21 -1.72 -24.74
N GLN A 113 -20.27 -1.20 -25.38
CA GLN A 113 -20.14 -0.39 -26.58
C GLN A 113 -19.87 1.06 -26.20
N MET A 114 -18.83 1.61 -26.78
CA MET A 114 -18.44 3.01 -26.61
C MET A 114 -19.44 3.93 -27.33
N HIS A 115 -19.88 4.98 -26.66
CA HIS A 115 -20.75 5.99 -27.25
C HIS A 115 -20.47 7.38 -26.67
N SER A 116 -21.14 8.40 -27.19
CA SER A 116 -21.19 9.73 -26.59
C SER A 116 -22.64 10.22 -26.52
N ALA A 117 -23.44 9.58 -25.66
CA ALA A 117 -24.89 9.74 -25.66
C ALA A 117 -25.42 10.66 -24.54
N THR A 118 -24.66 10.87 -23.47
CA THR A 118 -25.12 11.60 -22.27
C THR A 118 -24.46 12.98 -22.12
N PHE A 119 -25.15 13.88 -21.42
CA PHE A 119 -24.63 15.19 -21.00
C PHE A 119 -24.12 15.18 -19.56
N GLN A 120 -24.20 14.03 -18.88
CA GLN A 120 -23.83 13.88 -17.48
C GLN A 120 -22.51 13.12 -17.37
N HIS A 121 -21.68 13.52 -16.41
CA HIS A 121 -20.44 12.84 -16.08
C HIS A 121 -20.69 11.88 -14.93
N GLU A 122 -21.18 10.68 -15.23
CA GLU A 122 -21.46 9.66 -14.22
C GLU A 122 -20.54 8.45 -14.40
N ALA A 123 -20.77 7.38 -13.62
CA ALA A 123 -19.84 6.25 -13.54
C ALA A 123 -19.47 5.62 -14.90
N TRP A 124 -20.34 5.75 -15.91
CA TRP A 124 -20.17 5.19 -17.26
C TRP A 124 -19.35 6.10 -18.19
N GLU A 125 -19.15 7.36 -17.78
CA GLU A 125 -18.39 8.40 -18.47
C GLU A 125 -17.08 8.73 -17.73
N TYR A 126 -16.85 8.07 -16.58
CA TYR A 126 -15.58 8.12 -15.87
C TYR A 126 -14.51 7.43 -16.70
N MET A 127 -13.37 8.08 -16.81
CA MET A 127 -12.21 7.58 -17.51
C MET A 127 -10.96 7.91 -16.72
N THR A 128 -9.95 7.07 -16.84
CA THR A 128 -8.60 7.40 -16.44
C THR A 128 -7.69 7.21 -17.64
N VAL A 129 -6.63 8.02 -17.69
CA VAL A 129 -5.62 7.97 -18.75
C VAL A 129 -4.31 7.51 -18.15
N ARG A 130 -3.70 6.48 -18.74
CA ARG A 130 -2.44 5.93 -18.28
C ARG A 130 -1.39 6.09 -19.36
N LYS A 131 -0.25 6.72 -19.07
CA LYS A 131 0.85 6.82 -20.02
C LYS A 131 1.38 5.41 -20.34
N HIS A 132 1.50 5.08 -21.62
CA HIS A 132 1.99 3.77 -22.05
C HIS A 132 3.53 3.78 -22.19
N PRO A 133 4.24 2.68 -21.84
CA PRO A 133 5.69 2.60 -21.98
C PRO A 133 6.20 2.74 -23.42
N GLU A 134 5.39 2.37 -24.41
CA GLU A 134 5.72 2.48 -25.85
C GLU A 134 5.37 3.88 -26.42
N GLY A 135 4.95 4.82 -25.57
CA GLY A 135 4.52 6.16 -25.97
C GLY A 135 3.00 6.31 -25.96
N GLY A 136 2.52 7.55 -25.85
CA GLY A 136 1.09 7.85 -25.79
C GLY A 136 0.38 7.46 -24.50
N TYR A 137 -0.96 7.36 -24.57
CA TYR A 137 -1.83 7.14 -23.41
C TYR A 137 -2.86 6.05 -23.69
N GLU A 138 -3.10 5.19 -22.71
CA GLU A 138 -4.22 4.28 -22.69
C GLU A 138 -5.43 4.95 -22.05
N LEU A 139 -6.57 4.91 -22.73
CA LEU A 139 -7.86 5.30 -22.17
C LEU A 139 -8.47 4.08 -21.48
N LEU A 140 -8.74 4.20 -20.18
CA LEU A 140 -9.27 3.13 -19.34
C LEU A 140 -10.56 3.59 -18.65
N MET A 141 -11.64 2.83 -18.77
CA MET A 141 -12.93 3.18 -18.18
C MET A 141 -13.37 2.17 -17.11
N PRO A 142 -13.96 2.60 -15.98
CA PRO A 142 -14.57 1.70 -15.00
C PRO A 142 -15.70 0.89 -15.62
N HIS A 143 -15.51 -0.42 -15.69
CA HIS A 143 -16.54 -1.39 -15.98
C HIS A 143 -16.95 -2.05 -14.66
N TRP A 144 -18.13 -1.67 -14.16
CA TRP A 144 -18.57 -1.94 -12.79
C TRP A 144 -17.61 -1.34 -11.75
N TRP A 145 -17.67 -1.85 -10.52
CA TRP A 145 -16.97 -1.27 -9.38
C TRP A 145 -15.52 -1.79 -9.20
N HIS A 146 -15.08 -2.78 -9.98
CA HIS A 146 -13.80 -3.49 -9.73
C HIS A 146 -12.88 -3.63 -10.94
N THR A 147 -13.28 -3.21 -12.14
CA THR A 147 -12.48 -3.43 -13.35
C THR A 147 -12.35 -2.13 -14.14
N LEU A 148 -11.12 -1.79 -14.52
CA LEU A 148 -10.87 -0.80 -15.56
C LEU A 148 -10.66 -1.55 -16.89
N LYS A 149 -11.44 -1.20 -17.90
CA LYS A 149 -11.31 -1.75 -19.25
C LYS A 149 -10.64 -0.75 -20.17
N LYS A 150 -9.72 -1.24 -21.01
CA LYS A 150 -9.07 -0.45 -22.05
C LYS A 150 -10.05 -0.19 -23.19
N VAL A 151 -10.13 1.06 -23.63
CA VAL A 151 -10.87 1.44 -24.84
C VAL A 151 -10.10 0.92 -26.05
N ALA A 152 -10.76 0.11 -26.87
CA ALA A 152 -10.19 -0.48 -28.08
C ALA A 152 -11.15 -0.31 -29.27
N SER A 153 -10.60 -0.11 -30.46
CA SER A 153 -11.37 -0.11 -31.71
C SER A 153 -11.38 -1.52 -32.30
N ALA A 154 -12.55 -2.06 -32.63
CA ALA A 154 -12.66 -3.32 -33.36
C ALA A 154 -12.57 -3.05 -34.88
N ASP A 155 -11.55 -3.57 -35.55
CA ASP A 155 -11.55 -3.58 -37.02
C ASP A 155 -12.55 -4.64 -37.51
N HIS A 156 -13.67 -4.16 -38.07
CA HIS A 156 -14.66 -5.00 -38.74
C HIS A 156 -14.08 -5.63 -40.01
N ALA A 157 -13.49 -6.82 -39.87
CA ALA A 157 -13.28 -7.73 -40.99
C ALA A 157 -13.65 -9.17 -40.58
N LYS A 158 -14.96 -9.47 -40.74
CA LYS A 158 -15.62 -10.79 -40.66
C LYS A 158 -15.92 -11.25 -39.23
N SER A 159 -17.11 -11.00 -38.70
CA SER A 159 -18.29 -11.75 -39.14
C SER A 159 -19.57 -10.96 -38.87
N ALA A 160 -20.07 -10.35 -39.93
CA ALA A 160 -21.50 -10.24 -40.15
C ALA A 160 -22.02 -11.66 -40.44
N ALA A 161 -22.67 -12.28 -39.46
CA ALA A 161 -23.75 -13.26 -39.68
C ALA A 161 -24.40 -13.59 -38.33
N HIS A 162 -25.69 -13.27 -38.23
CA HIS A 162 -26.65 -13.63 -37.16
C HIS A 162 -26.51 -12.84 -35.84
N LEU A 163 -27.49 -12.04 -35.39
CA LEU A 163 -28.88 -11.81 -35.82
C LEU A 163 -29.30 -10.41 -35.38
N GLU A 164 -29.91 -9.69 -36.31
CA GLU A 164 -30.89 -8.63 -36.03
C GLU A 164 -32.04 -9.20 -35.20
N GLU A 165 -32.33 -8.59 -34.06
CA GLU A 165 -33.68 -8.25 -33.56
C GLU A 165 -33.61 -7.96 -32.05
N GLU A 166 -33.59 -6.68 -31.68
CA GLU A 166 -34.35 -6.11 -30.54
C GLU A 166 -33.94 -4.64 -30.35
N ALA A 167 -34.32 -3.81 -31.32
CA ALA A 167 -34.34 -2.36 -31.18
C ALA A 167 -35.65 -1.83 -31.76
N LYS A 168 -36.75 -2.00 -31.01
CA LYS A 168 -37.97 -1.21 -31.17
C LYS A 168 -38.57 -0.91 -29.79
N GLN A 169 -38.90 0.36 -29.60
CA GLN A 169 -39.68 0.97 -28.51
C GLN A 169 -38.83 1.32 -27.26
N SER A 170 -38.81 2.54 -26.71
CA SER A 170 -39.56 3.78 -26.96
C SER A 170 -38.94 4.90 -26.12
N LEU A 171 -38.76 6.09 -26.71
CA LEU A 171 -38.74 7.41 -26.05
C LEU A 171 -40.22 7.83 -25.79
N PRO A 172 -40.56 8.75 -24.83
CA PRO A 172 -40.04 10.12 -24.85
C PRO A 172 -39.81 10.84 -23.51
N ALA A 173 -39.17 12.00 -23.67
CA ALA A 173 -38.82 13.02 -22.68
C ALA A 173 -39.98 13.96 -22.30
N SER A 174 -39.88 14.54 -21.10
CA SER A 174 -40.33 15.89 -20.68
C SER A 174 -39.97 16.02 -19.18
N ALA A 175 -39.70 17.14 -18.53
CA ALA A 175 -39.52 18.56 -18.83
C ALA A 175 -39.10 19.22 -17.49
N PHE A 176 -38.20 20.21 -17.54
CA PHE A 176 -38.06 21.39 -16.66
C PHE A 176 -38.31 21.29 -15.12
N VAL A 177 -37.38 21.79 -14.31
CA VAL A 177 -37.38 23.15 -13.70
C VAL A 177 -36.17 23.26 -12.76
N THR A 178 -35.42 24.35 -12.93
CA THR A 178 -34.33 24.83 -12.06
C THR A 178 -34.89 25.55 -10.84
N ASP A 179 -34.25 25.39 -9.67
CA ASP A 179 -34.17 26.47 -8.67
C ASP A 179 -32.85 26.34 -7.89
N ASN A 180 -31.95 27.29 -8.17
CA ASN A 180 -30.77 27.59 -7.36
C ASN A 180 -31.16 28.67 -6.34
N ASN A 181 -30.84 28.46 -5.06
CA ASN A 181 -30.32 29.51 -4.16
C ASN A 181 -30.04 28.96 -2.75
N ALA A 182 -28.76 28.71 -2.44
CA ALA A 182 -28.24 28.88 -1.08
C ALA A 182 -26.72 29.08 -1.09
N THR A 183 -26.33 30.31 -0.78
CA THR A 183 -25.01 30.86 -0.43
C THR A 183 -24.00 29.91 0.23
N LEU A 184 -22.80 29.82 -0.38
CA LEU A 184 -21.56 29.28 0.17
C LEU A 184 -20.90 30.27 1.15
N THR A 185 -20.76 29.90 2.42
CA THR A 185 -19.68 30.36 3.29
C THR A 185 -19.29 29.25 4.26
N ASN A 186 -18.14 28.61 4.07
CA ASN A 186 -17.18 28.16 5.10
C ASN A 186 -16.19 27.12 4.50
N ALA A 187 -14.91 27.49 4.39
CA ALA A 187 -13.82 26.54 4.09
C ALA A 187 -13.39 25.81 5.39
N PRO A 188 -13.10 24.49 5.35
CA PRO A 188 -12.73 23.73 6.54
C PRO A 188 -11.26 23.97 6.96
N SER A 189 -11.03 24.04 8.27
CA SER A 189 -9.71 24.17 8.91
C SER A 189 -8.83 22.92 8.73
N PRO A 190 -7.48 23.01 8.85
CA PRO A 190 -6.58 21.85 8.73
C PRO A 190 -6.89 20.78 9.79
N VAL A 191 -7.00 19.52 9.38
CA VAL A 191 -7.23 18.38 10.26
C VAL A 191 -5.99 18.15 11.14
N GLN A 192 -6.16 18.19 12.46
CA GLN A 192 -5.12 17.96 13.45
C GLN A 192 -4.96 16.45 13.71
N LEU A 193 -3.73 15.92 13.70
CA LEU A 193 -3.46 14.54 14.09
C LEU A 193 -3.48 14.44 15.62
N GLN A 194 -4.51 13.80 16.17
CA GLN A 194 -4.75 13.72 17.61
C GLN A 194 -5.36 12.37 17.98
N PHE A 195 -4.96 11.85 19.14
CA PHE A 195 -5.63 10.72 19.80
C PHE A 195 -5.74 11.03 21.30
N GLY A 196 -6.95 10.96 21.85
CA GLY A 196 -7.23 11.42 23.21
C GLY A 196 -6.76 12.87 23.41
N ASP A 197 -5.93 13.09 24.44
CA ASP A 197 -5.35 14.41 24.76
C ASP A 197 -4.00 14.68 24.08
N VAL A 198 -3.47 13.71 23.31
CA VAL A 198 -2.15 13.80 22.69
C VAL A 198 -2.26 14.30 21.26
N VAL A 199 -1.60 15.42 20.98
CA VAL A 199 -1.47 15.99 19.64
C VAL A 199 -0.13 15.56 19.04
N TYR A 200 -0.19 14.99 17.85
CA TYR A 200 0.96 14.46 17.12
C TYR A 200 1.45 15.43 16.04
N THR A 201 2.67 15.22 15.56
CA THR A 201 3.29 16.10 14.56
C THR A 201 2.61 15.99 13.20
N CYS A 202 1.99 17.09 12.73
CA CYS A 202 1.60 17.26 11.32
C CYS A 202 2.77 17.87 10.53
N LEU A 203 3.26 17.17 9.50
CA LEU A 203 4.37 17.66 8.67
C LEU A 203 3.83 18.50 7.51
N THR A 204 4.35 19.72 7.36
CA THR A 204 4.13 20.52 6.14
C THR A 204 4.76 19.84 4.93
N HIS A 205 4.29 20.14 3.71
CA HIS A 205 4.86 19.58 2.48
C HIS A 205 6.39 19.73 2.40
N GLN A 206 6.93 20.89 2.78
CA GLN A 206 8.38 21.12 2.80
C GLN A 206 9.11 20.22 3.83
N GLN A 207 8.51 19.98 4.99
CA GLN A 207 9.09 19.11 6.01
C GLN A 207 9.03 17.63 5.61
N GLN A 208 8.01 17.21 4.84
CA GLN A 208 7.85 15.81 4.43
C GLN A 208 9.06 15.32 3.62
N ASP A 209 9.60 16.13 2.70
CA ASP A 209 10.77 15.74 1.91
C ASP A 209 12.05 15.64 2.75
N GLU A 210 12.29 16.61 3.62
CA GLU A 210 13.43 16.60 4.52
C GLU A 210 13.37 15.40 5.48
N VAL A 211 12.21 15.16 6.08
CA VAL A 211 11.97 14.03 6.98
C VAL A 211 12.14 12.70 6.23
N PHE A 212 11.63 12.58 5.01
CA PHE A 212 11.81 11.36 4.20
C PHE A 212 13.28 11.08 3.88
N ASN A 213 14.05 12.10 3.50
CA ASN A 213 15.48 11.94 3.20
C ASN A 213 16.24 11.45 4.43
N GLN A 214 15.94 12.02 5.60
CA GLN A 214 16.52 11.55 6.86
C GLN A 214 16.06 10.14 7.24
N LEU A 215 14.77 9.82 7.04
CA LEU A 215 14.22 8.49 7.28
C LEU A 215 14.91 7.44 6.42
N SER A 216 15.09 7.71 5.12
CA SER A 216 15.78 6.81 4.20
C SER A 216 17.24 6.58 4.59
N ALA A 217 17.92 7.60 5.13
CA ALA A 217 19.27 7.47 5.66
C ALA A 217 19.32 6.72 7.02
N LYS A 218 18.16 6.49 7.65
CA LYS A 218 18.00 5.74 8.90
C LYS A 218 17.46 4.33 8.72
N CYS A 219 17.21 3.88 7.49
CA CYS A 219 16.92 2.47 7.24
C CYS A 219 18.01 1.59 7.87
N HIS A 220 17.58 0.56 8.60
CA HIS A 220 18.48 -0.38 9.24
C HIS A 220 19.24 -1.18 8.18
N SER A 221 20.53 -1.43 8.44
CA SER A 221 21.31 -2.27 7.53
C SER A 221 20.82 -3.72 7.57
N THR A 222 21.07 -4.46 6.50
CA THR A 222 20.68 -5.87 6.39
C THR A 222 21.31 -6.69 7.51
N GLU A 223 22.58 -6.46 7.85
CA GLU A 223 23.26 -7.16 8.93
C GLU A 223 22.62 -6.88 10.30
N MET A 224 22.09 -5.66 10.48
CA MET A 224 21.37 -5.31 11.69
C MET A 224 20.02 -6.04 11.74
N LEU A 225 19.26 -6.05 10.66
CA LEU A 225 17.98 -6.76 10.57
C LEU A 225 18.16 -8.27 10.78
N GLU A 226 19.13 -8.91 10.13
CA GLU A 226 19.47 -10.33 10.34
C GLU A 226 19.82 -10.62 11.80
N LYS A 227 20.66 -9.77 12.40
CA LYS A 227 21.02 -9.88 13.81
C LYS A 227 19.81 -9.69 14.71
N GLU A 228 18.82 -8.90 14.33
CA GLU A 228 17.57 -8.77 15.07
C GLU A 228 16.60 -9.92 14.86
N GLY A 229 16.86 -10.78 13.88
CA GLY A 229 16.09 -12.00 13.63
C GLY A 229 15.02 -11.84 12.56
N TYR A 230 15.09 -10.78 11.75
CA TYR A 230 14.30 -10.62 10.54
C TYR A 230 14.62 -11.74 9.55
N ILE A 231 13.59 -12.19 8.84
CA ILE A 231 13.72 -13.09 7.70
C ILE A 231 13.95 -12.21 6.48
N LEU A 232 15.15 -12.25 5.92
CA LEU A 232 15.51 -11.55 4.68
C LEU A 232 15.63 -12.50 3.49
N ASP A 233 15.75 -13.80 3.77
CA ASP A 233 15.96 -14.87 2.81
C ASP A 233 15.25 -16.12 3.34
N VAL A 234 14.27 -16.62 2.59
CA VAL A 234 13.47 -17.80 2.98
C VAL A 234 14.31 -19.09 3.02
N GLU A 235 15.35 -19.19 2.21
CA GLU A 235 16.19 -20.40 2.13
C GLU A 235 17.10 -20.50 3.36
N LYS A 236 17.59 -19.35 3.83
CA LYS A 236 18.45 -19.29 5.03
C LYS A 236 17.65 -19.26 6.32
N GLY A 237 16.43 -18.71 6.28
CA GLY A 237 15.63 -18.44 7.48
C GLY A 237 16.31 -17.44 8.43
N PRO A 238 15.77 -17.26 9.65
CA PRO A 238 16.27 -16.27 10.60
C PRO A 238 17.53 -16.76 11.36
N MET A 239 18.54 -15.89 11.51
CA MET A 239 19.78 -16.23 12.23
C MET A 239 19.57 -16.58 13.72
N LYS A 240 18.56 -15.98 14.36
CA LYS A 240 18.21 -16.26 15.75
C LYS A 240 17.13 -17.32 15.81
N LYS A 241 17.36 -18.41 16.55
CA LYS A 241 16.29 -19.34 16.93
C LYS A 241 15.30 -18.61 17.85
N LYS A 242 14.01 -18.78 17.59
CA LYS A 242 12.96 -18.21 18.45
C LYS A 242 12.61 -19.17 19.57
N GLU A 243 12.13 -18.59 20.67
CA GLU A 243 11.57 -19.32 21.80
C GLU A 243 10.13 -19.80 21.53
N LYS A 244 9.40 -19.09 20.65
CA LYS A 244 8.04 -19.46 20.20
C LYS A 244 8.03 -20.08 18.79
N PRO A 245 7.06 -20.94 18.47
CA PRO A 245 6.82 -21.39 17.10
C PRO A 245 6.49 -20.24 16.16
N ARG A 246 6.90 -20.37 14.90
CA ARG A 246 6.70 -19.36 13.84
C ARG A 246 5.82 -19.92 12.73
N PRO A 247 5.21 -19.04 11.91
CA PRO A 247 4.61 -19.46 10.64
C PRO A 247 5.62 -20.17 9.73
N SER A 248 5.12 -20.99 8.81
CA SER A 248 5.95 -21.67 7.82
C SER A 248 6.73 -20.65 7.00
N LEU A 249 8.02 -20.91 6.74
CA LEU A 249 8.83 -20.05 5.86
C LEU A 249 8.26 -19.97 4.44
N ALA A 250 7.52 -21.00 4.00
CA ALA A 250 6.86 -21.02 2.70
C ALA A 250 5.72 -19.98 2.57
N ASP A 251 5.17 -19.51 3.68
CA ASP A 251 4.09 -18.51 3.68
C ASP A 251 4.62 -17.07 3.53
N PHE A 252 5.93 -16.87 3.74
CA PHE A 252 6.57 -15.58 3.69
C PHE A 252 6.74 -15.10 2.26
N GLN A 253 6.36 -13.85 2.01
CA GLN A 253 6.47 -13.24 0.69
C GLN A 253 7.13 -11.87 0.76
N GLN A 254 7.99 -11.60 -0.21
CA GLN A 254 8.60 -10.30 -0.38
C GLN A 254 7.54 -9.27 -0.83
N THR A 255 7.69 -8.02 -0.41
CA THR A 255 6.90 -6.92 -0.99
C THR A 255 7.04 -6.90 -2.52
N PRO A 256 5.98 -6.51 -3.26
CA PRO A 256 6.03 -6.42 -4.71
C PRO A 256 7.20 -5.58 -5.18
N GLN A 257 7.76 -5.94 -6.33
CA GLN A 257 8.77 -5.11 -6.99
C GLN A 257 8.18 -3.77 -7.42
N ILE A 258 9.04 -2.76 -7.57
CA ILE A 258 8.65 -1.46 -8.09
C ILE A 258 8.00 -1.65 -9.46
N ARG A 259 6.78 -1.17 -9.62
CA ARG A 259 6.09 -1.12 -10.91
C ARG A 259 5.75 0.33 -11.21
N SER A 260 6.36 0.89 -12.25
CA SER A 260 6.18 2.30 -12.65
C SER A 260 4.72 2.70 -12.88
N ALA A 261 3.82 1.74 -13.14
CA ALA A 261 2.40 1.94 -13.35
C ALA A 261 1.57 2.14 -12.06
N THR A 262 2.14 1.89 -10.88
CA THR A 262 1.44 2.01 -9.59
C THR A 262 2.29 2.80 -8.61
N ILE A 263 1.81 3.97 -8.19
CA ILE A 263 2.52 4.78 -7.19
C ILE A 263 2.21 4.21 -5.82
N LYS A 264 3.25 3.75 -5.13
CA LYS A 264 3.18 3.31 -3.73
C LYS A 264 3.57 4.45 -2.80
N ARG A 265 3.24 4.29 -1.52
CA ARG A 265 3.59 5.26 -0.49
C ARG A 265 5.11 5.26 -0.30
N ARG A 266 5.66 6.43 -0.04
CA ARG A 266 7.10 6.60 0.22
C ARG A 266 7.52 5.91 1.52
N ALA A 267 6.70 6.06 2.56
CA ALA A 267 6.91 5.44 3.85
C ALA A 267 5.57 5.22 4.55
N VAL A 268 5.41 4.07 5.21
CA VAL A 268 4.21 3.76 6.00
C VAL A 268 4.60 3.26 7.38
N VAL A 269 3.70 3.46 8.34
CA VAL A 269 3.79 2.92 9.69
C VAL A 269 2.80 1.77 9.81
N ILE A 270 3.26 0.64 10.36
CA ILE A 270 2.44 -0.57 10.51
C ILE A 270 2.40 -0.94 11.99
N ASP A 271 1.21 -1.34 12.44
CA ASP A 271 0.99 -2.01 13.72
C ASP A 271 -0.07 -3.10 13.53
N CYS A 272 0.15 -4.24 14.17
CA CYS A 272 -0.72 -5.40 14.13
C CYS A 272 -1.09 -5.81 15.55
N GLU A 273 -2.34 -6.27 15.71
CA GLU A 273 -2.73 -7.02 16.89
C GLU A 273 -2.79 -8.50 16.59
N MET A 274 -2.35 -9.30 17.56
CA MET A 274 -2.18 -10.75 17.41
C MET A 274 -2.77 -11.52 18.58
N ALA A 275 -3.53 -12.57 18.25
CA ALA A 275 -4.02 -13.54 19.21
C ALA A 275 -3.15 -14.82 19.23
N GLY A 276 -3.19 -15.55 20.34
CA GLY A 276 -2.46 -16.80 20.54
C GLY A 276 -3.22 -18.03 20.04
N THR A 277 -2.53 -18.92 19.34
CA THR A 277 -3.04 -20.23 18.88
C THR A 277 -2.58 -21.37 19.80
N PHE A 278 -3.17 -22.55 19.62
CA PHE A 278 -2.91 -23.73 20.47
C PHE A 278 -1.44 -24.18 20.48
N ASP A 279 -0.75 -24.03 19.36
CA ASP A 279 0.68 -24.34 19.24
C ASP A 279 1.58 -23.28 19.91
N GLY A 280 1.02 -22.21 20.48
CA GLY A 280 1.75 -21.12 21.12
C GLY A 280 2.30 -20.08 20.12
N SER A 281 1.97 -20.19 18.83
CA SER A 281 2.27 -19.15 17.84
C SER A 281 1.25 -18.01 17.89
N ASP A 282 1.55 -16.95 17.13
CA ASP A 282 0.74 -15.75 17.04
C ASP A 282 -0.02 -15.74 15.70
N GLU A 283 -1.27 -15.27 15.72
CA GLU A 283 -2.13 -15.14 14.55
C GLU A 283 -2.66 -13.70 14.44
N LEU A 284 -2.60 -13.13 13.24
CA LEU A 284 -3.03 -11.76 12.96
C LEU A 284 -4.55 -11.63 13.14
N ILE A 285 -4.99 -10.61 13.89
CA ILE A 285 -6.41 -10.31 14.10
C ILE A 285 -6.76 -8.84 13.81
N SER A 286 -5.78 -7.95 13.67
CA SER A 286 -5.98 -6.57 13.22
C SER A 286 -4.74 -6.05 12.51
N LEU A 287 -4.93 -5.25 11.47
CA LEU A 287 -3.89 -4.54 10.74
C LEU A 287 -4.24 -3.05 10.67
N TYR A 288 -3.32 -2.21 11.12
CA TYR A 288 -3.42 -0.77 10.95
C TYR A 288 -2.20 -0.23 10.20
N VAL A 289 -2.44 0.60 9.19
CA VAL A 289 -1.40 1.18 8.34
C VAL A 289 -1.68 2.65 8.12
N MET A 290 -0.68 3.48 8.38
CA MET A 290 -0.75 4.93 8.20
C MET A 290 0.39 5.41 7.30
N ASP A 291 0.12 6.39 6.43
CA ASP A 291 1.18 7.08 5.71
C ASP A 291 2.06 7.88 6.68
N PHE A 292 3.36 7.58 6.69
CA PHE A 292 4.28 8.15 7.67
C PHE A 292 4.44 9.66 7.51
N LEU A 293 4.31 10.21 6.30
CA LEU A 293 4.59 11.62 6.04
C LEU A 293 3.36 12.49 6.33
N THR A 294 2.20 12.07 5.85
CA THR A 294 0.94 12.81 5.92
C THR A 294 0.13 12.51 7.18
N GLY A 295 0.24 11.31 7.73
CA GLY A 295 -0.63 10.81 8.81
C GLY A 295 -1.98 10.28 8.32
N GLU A 296 -2.17 10.12 7.00
CA GLU A 296 -3.36 9.52 6.41
C GLU A 296 -3.48 8.03 6.80
N THR A 297 -4.63 7.63 7.35
CA THR A 297 -4.93 6.20 7.57
C THR A 297 -5.18 5.53 6.22
N LEU A 298 -4.42 4.48 5.94
CA LEU A 298 -4.49 3.70 4.69
C LEU A 298 -5.27 2.41 4.87
N ILE A 299 -5.04 1.73 6.00
CA ILE A 299 -5.74 0.50 6.39
C ILE A 299 -6.06 0.61 7.87
N ASP A 300 -7.31 0.35 8.20
CA ASP A 300 -7.79 0.07 9.55
C ASP A 300 -8.76 -1.09 9.43
N SER A 301 -8.31 -2.31 9.71
CA SER A 301 -9.09 -3.50 9.40
C SER A 301 -8.83 -4.63 10.38
N LEU A 302 -9.94 -5.20 10.87
CA LEU A 302 -9.94 -6.47 11.55
C LEU A 302 -9.63 -7.60 10.56
N VAL A 303 -8.94 -8.62 11.05
CA VAL A 303 -8.52 -9.79 10.27
C VAL A 303 -9.12 -11.04 10.88
N ILE A 304 -9.82 -11.80 10.05
CA ILE A 304 -10.37 -13.09 10.42
C ILE A 304 -9.19 -14.06 10.53
N PRO A 305 -8.89 -14.64 11.70
CA PRO A 305 -7.73 -15.49 11.87
C PRO A 305 -7.86 -16.75 11.02
N SER A 306 -6.78 -17.17 10.35
CA SER A 306 -6.78 -18.37 9.50
C SER A 306 -6.74 -19.67 10.31
N ARG A 307 -6.47 -19.57 11.63
CA ARG A 307 -6.32 -20.69 12.54
C ARG A 307 -7.17 -20.48 13.80
N PRO A 308 -7.61 -21.56 14.47
CA PRO A 308 -8.35 -21.44 15.72
C PRO A 308 -7.55 -20.71 16.81
N ILE A 309 -8.18 -19.70 17.41
CA ILE A 309 -7.62 -18.91 18.50
C ILE A 309 -7.92 -19.56 19.85
N THR A 310 -6.90 -19.66 20.71
CA THR A 310 -7.03 -20.16 22.09
C THR A 310 -6.86 -19.07 23.14
N ASP A 311 -6.14 -18.00 22.81
CA ASP A 311 -5.94 -16.85 23.68
C ASP A 311 -6.13 -15.56 22.88
N TRP A 312 -7.29 -14.93 23.03
CA TRP A 312 -7.61 -13.68 22.35
C TRP A 312 -6.84 -12.49 22.88
N ARG A 313 -6.16 -12.57 24.04
CA ARG A 313 -5.41 -11.44 24.61
C ARG A 313 -6.20 -10.13 24.74
N VAL A 314 -7.52 -10.24 24.96
CA VAL A 314 -8.46 -9.11 25.09
C VAL A 314 -7.98 -8.04 26.09
N LYS A 315 -7.25 -8.42 27.15
CA LYS A 315 -6.69 -7.47 28.13
C LYS A 315 -5.59 -6.58 27.58
N ILE A 316 -5.02 -6.93 26.43
CA ILE A 316 -3.98 -6.18 25.73
C ILE A 316 -4.62 -5.22 24.74
N HIS A 317 -5.56 -5.65 23.91
CA HIS A 317 -6.04 -4.86 22.75
C HIS A 317 -7.57 -4.82 22.60
N GLY A 318 -8.34 -5.36 23.55
CA GLY A 318 -9.82 -5.28 23.55
C GLY A 318 -10.56 -6.16 22.52
N ILE A 319 -9.88 -6.66 21.47
CA ILE A 319 -10.50 -7.49 20.43
C ILE A 319 -10.75 -8.92 20.94
N ASP A 320 -12.01 -9.36 20.84
CA ASP A 320 -12.46 -10.72 21.15
C ASP A 320 -13.13 -11.41 19.94
N ALA A 321 -13.57 -12.66 20.13
CA ALA A 321 -14.27 -13.40 19.08
C ALA A 321 -15.57 -12.72 18.62
N THR A 322 -16.27 -12.05 19.54
CA THR A 322 -17.53 -11.34 19.26
C THR A 322 -17.28 -10.20 18.28
N THR A 323 -16.25 -9.39 18.56
CA THR A 323 -15.80 -8.28 17.73
C THR A 323 -15.51 -8.72 16.30
N ILE A 324 -14.78 -9.82 16.12
CA ILE A 324 -14.49 -10.37 14.79
C ILE A 324 -15.76 -10.88 14.10
N ASN A 325 -16.62 -11.62 14.81
CA ASN A 325 -17.86 -12.14 14.23
C ASN A 325 -18.81 -11.03 13.77
N GLU A 326 -18.89 -9.94 14.53
CA GLU A 326 -19.67 -8.76 14.14
C GLU A 326 -19.08 -8.09 12.90
N ALA A 327 -17.75 -7.95 12.82
CA ALA A 327 -17.10 -7.41 11.62
C ALA A 327 -17.34 -8.29 10.38
N VAL A 328 -17.30 -9.62 10.53
CA VAL A 328 -17.65 -10.57 9.47
C VAL A 328 -19.09 -10.41 9.01
N ALA A 329 -20.04 -10.30 9.95
CA ALA A 329 -21.46 -10.13 9.63
C ALA A 329 -21.74 -8.86 8.81
N HIS A 330 -20.93 -7.81 9.02
CA HIS A 330 -21.00 -6.55 8.28
C HIS A 330 -20.08 -6.48 7.05
N GLN A 331 -19.41 -7.58 6.68
CA GLN A 331 -18.44 -7.65 5.57
C GLN A 331 -17.29 -6.62 5.71
N ASN A 332 -16.89 -6.32 6.95
CA ASN A 332 -15.88 -5.32 7.29
C ASN A 332 -14.65 -5.97 7.94
N ALA A 333 -14.19 -7.11 7.40
CA ALA A 333 -13.01 -7.81 7.89
C ALA A 333 -12.26 -8.49 6.74
N LEU A 334 -10.93 -8.54 6.85
CA LEU A 334 -10.06 -9.20 5.88
C LEU A 334 -9.93 -10.68 6.20
N HIS A 335 -9.97 -11.54 5.18
CA HIS A 335 -9.89 -13.00 5.35
C HIS A 335 -8.45 -13.50 5.49
N GLY A 336 -7.96 -13.56 6.72
CA GLY A 336 -6.64 -14.09 7.04
C GLY A 336 -5.49 -13.15 6.73
N TRP A 337 -4.31 -13.52 7.21
CA TRP A 337 -3.07 -12.77 7.01
C TRP A 337 -2.70 -12.58 5.53
N ALA A 338 -3.12 -13.51 4.66
CA ALA A 338 -2.86 -13.41 3.23
C ALA A 338 -3.65 -12.25 2.60
N ALA A 339 -4.94 -12.11 2.94
CA ALA A 339 -5.75 -10.98 2.49
C ALA A 339 -5.25 -9.65 3.09
N ALA A 340 -4.86 -9.65 4.37
CA ALA A 340 -4.27 -8.48 5.02
C ALA A 340 -2.98 -8.01 4.32
N ARG A 341 -2.11 -8.95 3.95
CA ARG A 341 -0.88 -8.65 3.20
C ARG A 341 -1.17 -8.15 1.77
N GLN A 342 -2.18 -8.71 1.10
CA GLN A 342 -2.63 -8.24 -0.21
C GLN A 342 -3.17 -6.81 -0.13
N GLU A 343 -3.91 -6.48 0.92
CA GLU A 343 -4.38 -5.12 1.19
C GLU A 343 -3.19 -4.17 1.39
N LEU A 344 -2.21 -4.58 2.20
CA LEU A 344 -0.97 -3.82 2.40
C LEU A 344 -0.24 -3.53 1.08
N TRP A 345 -0.16 -4.49 0.16
CA TRP A 345 0.48 -4.30 -1.15
C TRP A 345 -0.21 -3.29 -2.07
N LYS A 346 -1.46 -2.89 -1.80
CA LYS A 346 -2.06 -1.75 -2.51
C LYS A 346 -1.28 -0.47 -2.25
N HIS A 347 -0.65 -0.35 -1.07
CA HIS A 347 0.05 0.84 -0.62
C HIS A 347 1.57 0.72 -0.59
N VAL A 348 2.14 -0.49 -0.52
CA VAL A 348 3.59 -0.70 -0.35
C VAL A 348 4.21 -1.54 -1.48
N ASP A 349 5.46 -1.23 -1.81
CA ASP A 349 6.36 -2.07 -2.63
C ASP A 349 7.76 -2.14 -1.98
N GLU A 350 8.72 -2.74 -2.68
CA GLU A 350 10.11 -2.84 -2.22
C GLU A 350 10.83 -1.50 -2.01
N SER A 351 10.30 -0.38 -2.54
CA SER A 351 10.86 0.96 -2.36
C SER A 351 10.27 1.72 -1.16
N THR A 352 9.07 1.35 -0.72
CA THR A 352 8.42 1.92 0.47
C THR A 352 9.25 1.66 1.72
N ILE A 353 9.42 2.64 2.60
CA ILE A 353 10.04 2.42 3.92
C ILE A 353 8.97 1.96 4.91
N LEU A 354 9.15 0.79 5.54
CA LEU A 354 8.27 0.30 6.59
C LEU A 354 8.77 0.72 7.97
N VAL A 355 7.91 1.40 8.73
CA VAL A 355 8.22 1.99 10.04
C VAL A 355 7.34 1.36 11.11
N GLY A 356 7.86 1.11 12.30
CA GLY A 356 7.06 0.61 13.42
C GLY A 356 7.87 0.38 14.68
N GLN A 357 7.22 -0.13 15.73
CA GLN A 357 7.86 -0.49 16.99
C GLN A 357 8.06 -1.99 17.08
N SER A 358 9.31 -2.47 17.12
CA SER A 358 9.59 -3.91 17.13
C SER A 358 8.92 -4.64 15.96
N ILE A 359 8.90 -3.99 14.79
CA ILE A 359 8.05 -4.32 13.64
C ILE A 359 8.29 -5.73 13.04
N LEU A 360 9.34 -6.40 13.50
CA LEU A 360 9.57 -7.82 13.25
C LEU A 360 8.36 -8.70 13.59
N PHE A 361 7.64 -8.40 14.67
CA PHE A 361 6.48 -9.20 15.08
C PHE A 361 5.32 -9.04 14.09
N ASP A 362 5.09 -7.83 13.60
CA ASP A 362 4.13 -7.51 12.55
C ASP A 362 4.51 -8.19 11.24
N PHE A 363 5.80 -8.20 10.89
CA PHE A 363 6.29 -8.89 9.70
C PHE A 363 6.02 -10.40 9.78
N GLU A 364 6.19 -11.00 10.94
CA GLU A 364 5.85 -12.42 11.11
C GLU A 364 4.34 -12.66 11.05
N ALA A 365 3.52 -11.78 11.64
CA ALA A 365 2.06 -11.86 11.58
C ALA A 365 1.53 -11.67 10.15
N LEU A 366 2.18 -10.85 9.33
CA LEU A 366 1.86 -10.67 7.91
C LEU A 366 2.55 -11.69 6.99
N ARG A 367 3.52 -12.45 7.51
CA ARG A 367 4.41 -13.32 6.75
C ARG A 367 5.08 -12.53 5.61
N LEU A 368 5.75 -11.44 5.99
CA LEU A 368 6.30 -10.41 5.13
C LEU A 368 7.83 -10.42 5.14
N ILE A 369 8.44 -10.24 3.97
CA ILE A 369 9.86 -9.98 3.80
C ILE A 369 10.04 -8.61 3.18
N HIS A 370 10.80 -7.74 3.84
CA HIS A 370 11.07 -6.39 3.36
C HIS A 370 12.38 -5.85 3.95
N MET A 371 13.11 -5.04 3.16
CA MET A 371 14.48 -4.64 3.51
C MET A 371 14.61 -3.17 3.94
N ARG A 372 13.70 -2.28 3.53
CA ARG A 372 13.76 -0.85 3.88
C ARG A 372 12.97 -0.59 5.16
N VAL A 373 13.57 -0.91 6.30
CA VAL A 373 12.90 -0.90 7.60
C VAL A 373 13.48 0.16 8.52
N VAL A 374 12.61 0.90 9.23
CA VAL A 374 12.96 1.78 10.35
C VAL A 374 12.15 1.39 11.57
N ASP A 375 12.76 0.59 12.43
CA ASP A 375 12.22 0.18 13.73
C ASP A 375 12.67 1.13 14.85
N SER A 376 11.71 1.73 15.57
CA SER A 376 11.95 2.67 16.67
C SER A 376 12.68 2.03 17.86
N ALA A 377 12.39 0.77 18.19
CA ALA A 377 13.07 0.03 19.25
C ALA A 377 14.54 -0.22 18.92
N ILE A 378 14.84 -0.43 17.63
CA ILE A 378 16.21 -0.53 17.14
C ILE A 378 16.92 0.81 17.25
N LEU A 379 16.33 1.90 16.72
CA LEU A 379 16.91 3.24 16.80
C LEU A 379 17.25 3.65 18.24
N ALA A 380 16.34 3.40 19.18
CA ALA A 380 16.54 3.66 20.60
C ALA A 380 17.75 2.88 21.16
N THR A 381 17.77 1.56 20.94
CA THR A 381 18.87 0.70 21.39
C THR A 381 20.21 1.12 20.78
N GLU A 382 20.24 1.49 19.51
CA GLU A 382 21.47 1.97 18.85
C GLU A 382 21.97 3.29 19.43
N ALA A 383 21.08 4.26 19.64
CA ALA A 383 21.41 5.53 20.27
C ALA A 383 22.03 5.36 21.67
N VAL A 384 21.57 4.34 22.40
CA VAL A 384 22.07 4.00 23.73
C VAL A 384 23.40 3.24 23.66
N PHE A 385 23.57 2.24 22.79
CA PHE A 385 24.71 1.30 22.90
C PHE A 385 25.83 1.45 21.85
N ASN A 386 25.57 1.98 20.65
CA ASN A 386 26.54 1.91 19.54
C ASN A 386 27.77 2.82 19.70
N LYS A 387 27.80 3.73 20.69
CA LYS A 387 28.94 4.63 20.93
C LYS A 387 30.11 4.04 21.71
N THR A 388 30.01 2.80 22.23
CA THR A 388 30.96 2.35 23.26
C THR A 388 32.19 1.59 22.76
N GLY A 389 32.31 1.27 21.47
CA GLY A 389 33.48 0.55 20.91
C GLY A 389 33.74 -0.85 21.54
N LYS A 390 32.89 -1.29 22.47
CA LYS A 390 32.97 -2.58 23.15
C LYS A 390 32.18 -3.59 22.35
N LYS A 391 32.82 -4.73 22.06
CA LYS A 391 32.22 -5.86 21.32
C LYS A 391 30.81 -6.16 21.85
N ASN A 392 29.90 -6.34 20.90
CA ASN A 392 28.50 -6.76 21.06
C ASN A 392 28.36 -7.82 22.16
N ARG A 393 27.86 -7.41 23.33
CA ARG A 393 27.32 -8.37 24.30
C ARG A 393 25.91 -8.76 23.84
N SER A 394 25.61 -10.06 23.86
CA SER A 394 24.24 -10.57 23.72
C SER A 394 23.38 -10.01 24.87
N GLY A 395 22.08 -9.79 24.62
CA GLY A 395 21.12 -9.31 25.63
C GLY A 395 21.01 -7.78 25.78
N ARG A 396 21.08 -7.01 24.69
CA ARG A 396 20.82 -5.55 24.74
C ARG A 396 19.37 -5.29 25.14
N ARG A 397 19.17 -4.35 26.07
CA ARG A 397 17.84 -3.85 26.44
C ARG A 397 17.12 -3.28 25.22
N ARG A 398 15.83 -3.59 25.11
CA ARG A 398 14.86 -2.94 24.22
C ARG A 398 14.01 -1.98 25.04
N TRP A 399 13.68 -0.84 24.45
CA TRP A 399 12.69 0.09 24.99
C TRP A 399 11.36 -0.19 24.29
N GLY A 400 10.30 -0.40 25.07
CA GLY A 400 8.94 -0.52 24.53
C GLY A 400 8.39 0.86 24.11
N LEU A 401 7.31 0.86 23.31
CA LEU A 401 6.73 2.09 22.78
C LEU A 401 6.30 3.06 23.88
N GLN A 402 5.56 2.55 24.87
CA GLN A 402 5.08 3.34 26.00
C GLN A 402 6.23 3.99 26.78
N GLU A 403 7.32 3.26 27.03
CA GLU A 403 8.50 3.81 27.70
C GLU A 403 9.22 4.86 26.85
N LEU A 404 9.30 4.68 25.53
CA LEU A 404 9.87 5.69 24.63
C LEU A 404 9.01 6.95 24.61
N CYS A 405 7.69 6.80 24.52
CA CYS A 405 6.76 7.92 24.61
C CYS A 405 6.94 8.69 25.91
N GLU A 406 6.95 8.00 27.05
CA GLU A 406 7.06 8.66 28.35
C GLU A 406 8.44 9.31 28.55
N THR A 407 9.51 8.58 28.26
CA THR A 407 10.87 9.01 28.66
C THR A 407 11.56 9.88 27.63
N PHE A 408 11.27 9.70 26.34
CA PHE A 408 11.87 10.47 25.25
C PHE A 408 10.96 11.59 24.76
N LEU A 409 9.68 11.31 24.53
CA LEU A 409 8.73 12.30 24.01
C LEU A 409 8.06 13.14 25.12
N GLY A 410 7.96 12.58 26.32
CA GLY A 410 7.19 13.19 27.42
C GLY A 410 5.68 13.09 27.22
N ILE A 411 5.21 12.16 26.38
CA ILE A 411 3.79 11.89 26.15
C ILE A 411 3.40 10.57 26.82
N LYS A 412 2.13 10.44 27.22
CA LYS A 412 1.60 9.22 27.83
C LYS A 412 0.57 8.61 26.90
N ILE A 413 0.86 7.40 26.44
CA ILE A 413 -0.07 6.58 25.64
C ILE A 413 -0.73 5.51 26.51
N ARG A 414 -1.84 4.94 26.04
CA ARG A 414 -2.59 3.85 26.69
C ARG A 414 -3.03 4.24 28.10
N SER A 415 -3.52 5.47 28.21
CA SER A 415 -3.96 6.03 29.48
C SER A 415 -5.25 5.36 29.93
N GLY A 416 -5.27 4.80 31.15
CA GLY A 416 -6.45 4.12 31.70
C GLY A 416 -6.12 2.69 32.11
N ASP A 417 -6.79 1.73 31.49
CA ASP A 417 -6.62 0.29 31.71
C ASP A 417 -5.37 -0.30 31.03
N GLY A 418 -4.69 0.48 30.19
CA GLY A 418 -3.48 0.07 29.47
C GLY A 418 -3.76 -0.76 28.23
N ILE A 419 -5.01 -0.79 27.77
CA ILE A 419 -5.39 -1.42 26.51
C ILE A 419 -4.74 -0.65 25.35
N HIS A 420 -4.24 -1.40 24.38
CA HIS A 420 -3.67 -0.94 23.13
C HIS A 420 -4.79 -0.54 22.17
N ASP A 421 -4.52 0.54 21.43
CA ASP A 421 -5.32 0.99 20.31
C ASP A 421 -4.38 1.18 19.11
N ASN A 422 -4.70 0.55 17.98
CA ASN A 422 -3.79 0.54 16.83
C ASN A 422 -3.52 1.96 16.31
N MET A 423 -4.50 2.85 16.35
CA MET A 423 -4.33 4.24 15.90
C MET A 423 -3.39 4.99 16.85
N GLU A 424 -3.56 4.83 18.16
CA GLU A 424 -2.66 5.43 19.17
C GLU A 424 -1.22 4.92 19.01
N ASP A 425 -1.04 3.62 18.86
CA ASP A 425 0.27 2.98 18.76
C ASP A 425 0.99 3.33 17.46
N VAL A 426 0.28 3.39 16.33
CA VAL A 426 0.83 3.84 15.05
C VAL A 426 1.24 5.32 15.10
N LEU A 427 0.39 6.19 15.65
CA LEU A 427 0.72 7.61 15.83
C LEU A 427 1.93 7.79 16.75
N ALA A 428 2.00 7.03 17.83
CA ALA A 428 3.10 7.07 18.78
C ALA A 428 4.42 6.56 18.18
N ALA A 429 4.40 5.43 17.46
CA ALA A 429 5.57 4.89 16.79
C ALA A 429 6.09 5.87 15.71
N ARG A 430 5.16 6.45 14.93
CA ARG A 430 5.44 7.52 13.96
C ARG A 430 6.14 8.69 14.63
N GLU A 431 5.59 9.18 15.75
CA GLU A 431 6.11 10.33 16.47
C GLU A 431 7.50 10.08 17.06
N VAL A 432 7.74 8.90 17.64
CA VAL A 432 9.07 8.52 18.14
C VAL A 432 10.10 8.62 17.02
N VAL A 433 9.80 8.11 15.82
CA VAL A 433 10.72 8.15 14.69
C VAL A 433 10.88 9.58 14.18
N ILE A 434 9.81 10.35 13.98
CA ILE A 434 9.91 11.76 13.55
C ILE A 434 10.79 12.57 14.51
N GLN A 435 10.59 12.43 15.82
CA GLN A 435 11.39 13.16 16.81
C GLN A 435 12.85 12.67 16.88
N CYS A 436 13.11 11.38 16.62
CA CYS A 436 14.47 10.88 16.44
C CYS A 436 15.20 11.55 15.26
N LEU A 437 14.49 11.81 14.17
CA LEU A 437 15.02 12.45 12.96
C LEU A 437 15.21 13.96 13.18
N MET A 438 14.15 14.66 13.60
CA MET A 438 14.14 16.11 13.70
C MET A 438 14.90 16.65 14.91
N LYS A 439 15.05 15.87 15.99
CA LYS A 439 15.73 16.30 17.23
C LYS A 439 16.88 15.35 17.63
N PRO A 440 17.91 15.18 16.78
CA PRO A 440 19.00 14.24 17.05
C PRO A 440 19.84 14.64 18.28
N GLY A 441 19.83 15.93 18.66
CA GLY A 441 20.44 16.42 19.89
C GLY A 441 19.73 15.91 21.15
N ASP A 442 18.41 15.90 21.14
CA ASP A 442 17.61 15.46 22.29
C ASP A 442 17.62 13.94 22.41
N LEU A 443 17.59 13.20 21.29
CA LEU A 443 17.83 11.76 21.28
C LEU A 443 19.17 11.39 21.92
N LYS A 444 20.24 12.15 21.63
CA LYS A 444 21.57 11.93 22.25
C LYS A 444 21.55 12.19 23.75
N LYS A 445 20.84 13.22 24.22
CA LYS A 445 20.69 13.55 25.65
C LYS A 445 19.91 12.45 26.36
N TRP A 446 18.75 12.07 25.82
CA TRP A 446 17.91 10.97 26.30
C TRP A 446 18.72 9.69 26.41
N ALA A 447 19.43 9.28 25.35
CA ALA A 447 20.21 8.06 25.34
C ALA A 447 21.35 8.07 26.38
N LYS A 448 21.93 9.24 26.67
CA LYS A 448 22.92 9.39 27.75
C LYS A 448 22.27 9.18 29.12
N LYS A 449 21.10 9.75 29.36
CA LYS A 449 20.35 9.56 30.61
C LYS A 449 19.95 8.09 30.78
N ALA A 450 19.38 7.47 29.75
CA ALA A 450 19.01 6.05 29.76
C ALA A 450 20.21 5.13 30.09
N ARG A 451 21.38 5.38 29.50
CA ARG A 451 22.62 4.66 29.87
C ARG A 451 22.99 4.82 31.34
N GLN A 452 22.88 6.04 31.87
CA GLN A 452 23.22 6.33 33.27
C GLN A 452 22.26 5.62 34.21
N ASP A 453 20.96 5.68 33.93
CA ASP A 453 19.93 5.04 34.76
C ASP A 453 20.08 3.51 34.78
N MET A 454 20.49 2.90 33.67
CA MET A 454 20.79 1.46 33.62
C MET A 454 21.99 1.03 34.49
N TRP A 455 22.96 1.93 34.73
CA TRP A 455 24.18 1.62 35.48
C TRP A 455 24.20 2.24 36.88
N LYS A 456 23.11 2.89 37.32
CA LYS A 456 22.93 3.26 38.71
C LYS A 456 22.85 1.98 39.56
N PRO A 457 23.61 1.87 40.65
CA PRO A 457 23.42 0.77 41.61
C PRO A 457 21.96 0.81 42.07
N LYS A 458 21.26 -0.33 42.00
CA LYS A 458 19.92 -0.44 42.58
C LYS A 458 20.04 -0.12 44.07
N GLU A 459 19.37 0.92 44.54
CA GLU A 459 19.22 1.16 45.98
C GLU A 459 18.56 -0.07 46.60
N GLY A 460 19.28 -0.75 47.50
CA GLY A 460 18.80 -1.96 48.19
C GLY A 460 19.62 -3.23 47.98
N SER A 461 20.56 -3.30 47.03
CA SER A 461 21.46 -4.48 46.94
C SER A 461 22.62 -4.37 47.94
N LYS A 462 22.32 -4.44 49.24
CA LYS A 462 23.35 -4.77 50.23
C LYS A 462 23.78 -6.21 49.96
N ASN A 463 25.02 -6.35 49.49
CA ASN A 463 25.75 -7.61 49.45
C ASN A 463 25.71 -8.28 50.84
N GLU A 464 24.88 -9.30 51.03
CA GLU A 464 25.22 -10.36 51.97
C GLU A 464 26.39 -11.15 51.38
N LYS A 465 27.60 -10.66 51.67
CA LYS A 465 28.81 -11.47 51.62
C LYS A 465 28.62 -12.66 52.58
N LYS A 466 28.09 -13.78 52.10
CA LYS A 466 28.30 -15.07 52.78
C LYS A 466 29.78 -15.39 52.66
N LYS A 467 30.48 -15.14 53.78
CA LYS A 467 31.90 -15.43 54.01
C LYS A 467 32.27 -16.81 53.45
N THR A 468 33.26 -16.81 52.57
CA THR A 468 34.12 -17.96 52.32
C THR A 468 34.65 -18.49 53.66
N LYS A 469 34.41 -19.78 53.94
CA LYS A 469 35.29 -20.59 54.79
C LYS A 469 36.05 -21.54 53.87
N GLU A 470 37.36 -21.52 54.02
CA GLU A 470 38.35 -22.34 53.34
C GLU A 470 38.23 -23.85 53.64
N PRO A 471 38.91 -24.72 52.86
CA PRO A 471 38.56 -26.12 52.67
C PRO A 471 39.23 -27.06 53.68
N THR A 472 38.59 -28.19 53.99
CA THR A 472 39.22 -29.31 54.69
C THR A 472 39.00 -30.62 53.93
N ARG A 473 40.12 -31.23 53.49
CA ARG A 473 40.26 -32.62 53.08
C ARG A 473 40.07 -33.55 54.29
N GLN A 474 39.27 -34.61 54.18
CA GLN A 474 39.64 -36.00 54.54
C GLN A 474 38.47 -37.01 54.39
N SER A 475 38.67 -37.92 53.42
CA SER A 475 38.42 -39.38 53.41
C SER A 475 37.18 -40.03 54.05
N ALA A 476 36.37 -40.64 53.16
CA ALA A 476 36.09 -42.08 53.00
C ALA A 476 35.28 -42.90 54.03
N LYS A 477 34.25 -43.61 53.52
CA LYS A 477 34.04 -45.10 53.53
C LYS A 477 32.74 -45.44 52.76
N GLN A 478 32.84 -46.04 51.56
CA GLN A 478 32.68 -47.48 51.23
C GLN A 478 31.23 -48.00 51.23
N ALA A 479 30.70 -48.33 50.04
CA ALA A 479 30.43 -49.71 49.59
C ALA A 479 29.72 -49.72 48.20
N ALA A 480 30.23 -50.53 47.26
CA ALA A 480 29.51 -51.07 46.10
C ALA A 480 29.28 -52.58 46.36
N PRO A 481 28.35 -53.28 45.68
CA PRO A 481 28.58 -53.81 44.32
C PRO A 481 27.34 -53.66 43.38
N VAL A 482 27.49 -53.46 42.06
CA VAL A 482 27.66 -54.44 40.95
C VAL A 482 26.55 -55.50 40.87
N LEU A 483 25.71 -55.41 39.83
CA LEU A 483 25.39 -56.52 38.91
C LEU A 483 24.77 -55.99 37.61
N GLU A 484 25.15 -56.65 36.53
CA GLU A 484 25.10 -56.28 35.13
C GLU A 484 24.25 -57.31 34.36
N ARG A 485 23.62 -56.89 33.25
CA ARG A 485 23.49 -57.59 31.94
C ARG A 485 22.10 -57.66 31.29
N ILE A 486 22.07 -57.03 30.10
CA ILE A 486 21.78 -57.55 28.74
C ILE A 486 20.39 -58.11 28.41
N GLY A 487 19.84 -57.55 27.32
CA GLY A 487 19.12 -58.25 26.25
C GLY A 487 17.61 -58.07 26.29
N VAL A 488 16.84 -57.98 25.19
CA VAL A 488 17.05 -58.21 23.76
C VAL A 488 15.80 -57.62 23.05
N TYR A 489 15.91 -57.09 21.83
CA TYR A 489 15.08 -57.40 20.64
C TYR A 489 15.38 -56.40 19.48
N GLU A 490 16.34 -56.77 18.63
CA GLU A 490 16.23 -57.05 17.18
C GLU A 490 14.78 -56.99 16.60
N ASP A 491 14.44 -56.56 15.38
CA ASP A 491 15.11 -56.66 14.07
C ASP A 491 14.34 -55.85 12.96
N PHE A 492 15.11 -55.36 11.96
CA PHE A 492 14.92 -55.35 10.47
C PHE A 492 13.54 -55.09 9.77
N TYR A 493 13.42 -54.59 8.52
CA TYR A 493 14.29 -54.55 7.31
C TYR A 493 13.84 -53.46 6.29
N ASP A 494 14.83 -53.00 5.48
CA ASP A 494 14.84 -52.54 4.06
C ASP A 494 13.99 -51.34 3.58
N SER A 495 14.54 -50.27 2.98
CA SER A 495 15.47 -50.07 1.84
C SER A 495 14.78 -50.09 0.45
N LEU A 496 15.20 -49.14 -0.42
CA LEU A 496 15.10 -49.02 -1.90
C LEU A 496 14.44 -47.73 -2.44
N ASP A 497 15.28 -46.73 -2.71
CA ASP A 497 15.66 -46.11 -4.00
C ASP A 497 14.74 -46.12 -5.25
N ASP A 498 14.79 -44.95 -5.93
CA ASP A 498 15.01 -44.70 -7.38
C ASP A 498 13.90 -44.52 -8.46
N GLU A 499 14.01 -43.34 -9.10
CA GLU A 499 13.92 -42.95 -10.54
C GLU A 499 12.61 -42.66 -11.33
N ASP A 500 12.56 -41.41 -11.82
CA ASP A 500 12.27 -40.84 -13.16
C ASP A 500 11.38 -41.56 -14.18
N ILE A 501 10.37 -40.85 -14.72
CA ILE A 501 9.95 -40.92 -16.16
C ILE A 501 9.45 -39.56 -16.67
N LEU A 502 10.10 -39.09 -17.75
CA LEU A 502 9.82 -37.97 -18.67
C LEU A 502 8.88 -38.43 -19.81
N TYR A 503 8.09 -37.56 -20.47
CA TYR A 503 7.86 -37.46 -21.95
C TYR A 503 6.79 -36.40 -22.33
N ASP A 504 6.85 -35.94 -23.58
CA ASP A 504 6.47 -34.62 -24.12
C ASP A 504 5.69 -34.73 -25.47
N PHE A 505 5.09 -33.61 -25.94
CA PHE A 505 4.60 -33.19 -27.30
C PHE A 505 3.13 -33.33 -27.86
N GLU A 506 2.60 -32.16 -28.32
CA GLU A 506 1.76 -31.77 -29.53
C GLU A 506 0.24 -32.09 -29.65
N ASP A 507 -0.74 -31.30 -30.20
CA ASP A 507 -0.83 -29.98 -30.92
C ASP A 507 -2.32 -29.48 -31.11
N ALA A 508 -2.54 -28.19 -31.53
CA ALA A 508 -3.71 -27.52 -32.23
C ALA A 508 -4.63 -26.43 -31.54
N LYS A 509 -4.95 -25.32 -32.27
CA LYS A 509 -5.46 -23.95 -31.85
C LYS A 509 -6.90 -23.53 -32.28
N MET A 510 -7.54 -22.55 -31.56
CA MET A 510 -8.62 -21.58 -31.97
C MET A 510 -8.68 -20.31 -31.04
N PHE A 511 -9.21 -19.14 -31.48
CA PHE A 511 -9.19 -17.81 -30.77
C PHE A 511 -10.46 -17.46 -29.93
N HIS A 512 -10.27 -16.86 -28.73
CA HIS A 512 -11.26 -16.27 -27.79
C HIS A 512 -10.63 -15.13 -26.94
N LEU A 513 -11.42 -14.40 -26.12
CA LEU A 513 -10.95 -13.48 -25.05
C LEU A 513 -10.03 -14.26 -24.08
N GLU A 514 -8.75 -13.90 -24.00
CA GLU A 514 -7.76 -14.74 -23.32
C GLU A 514 -7.74 -14.60 -21.80
N ARG A 515 -7.42 -15.75 -21.18
CA ARG A 515 -7.41 -16.03 -19.75
C ARG A 515 -5.99 -16.19 -19.19
N ASP A 516 -4.93 -15.96 -19.97
CA ASP A 516 -3.53 -16.05 -19.51
C ASP A 516 -2.59 -15.07 -20.26
N TRP A 517 -1.42 -14.83 -19.66
CA TRP A 517 -0.49 -13.73 -19.98
C TRP A 517 0.43 -14.00 -21.19
N PHE A 518 0.57 -12.96 -22.01
CA PHE A 518 1.44 -12.72 -23.18
C PHE A 518 1.13 -13.45 -24.50
N THR A 519 0.45 -12.76 -25.42
CA THR A 519 0.89 -12.66 -26.83
C THR A 519 0.67 -11.26 -27.44
N ASN A 520 1.64 -10.88 -28.28
CA ASN A 520 1.77 -9.60 -28.98
C ASN A 520 0.56 -9.26 -29.88
N MET A 521 -0.02 -8.07 -29.72
CA MET A 521 -0.18 -7.03 -30.75
C MET A 521 -0.98 -5.87 -30.16
N GLY A 522 -0.32 -4.71 -30.08
CA GLY A 522 -0.81 -3.50 -29.43
C GLY A 522 -1.84 -2.71 -30.23
N ALA A 523 -2.46 -1.78 -29.50
CA ALA A 523 -3.07 -0.58 -30.04
C ALA A 523 -2.90 0.50 -28.96
N ASP A 524 -2.07 1.51 -29.24
CA ASP A 524 -1.96 2.71 -28.41
C ASP A 524 -2.81 3.87 -29.00
N ILE A 525 -2.65 5.08 -28.47
CA ILE A 525 -3.36 6.29 -28.86
C ILE A 525 -2.35 7.43 -28.90
N ALA A 526 -2.34 8.18 -30.01
CA ALA A 526 -1.51 9.36 -30.24
C ALA A 526 -2.21 10.69 -30.05
N TYR A 527 -1.45 11.79 -29.93
CA TYR A 527 -1.98 13.13 -29.65
C TYR A 527 -1.42 14.21 -30.57
N TYR A 528 -2.17 15.31 -30.68
CA TYR A 528 -1.69 16.63 -31.10
C TYR A 528 -1.71 17.62 -29.94
#